data_AF-A0A2P2FM14-F1
#
_entry.id   AF-A0A2P2FM14-F1
#
_cell.length_a   1.000
_cell.length_b   1.000
_cell.length_c   1.000
_cell.angle_alpha   90.00
_cell.angle_beta   90.00
_cell.angle_gamma   90.00
#
_symmetry.space_group_name_H-M   'P 1'
#
loop_
_entity.id
_entity.type
_entity.pdbx_description
1 polymer ?
#
loop_
_entity_poly.entity_id
_entity_poly.type
_entity_poly.pdbx_seq_one_letter_code
_entity_poly.pdbx_strand_id
1 'polypeptide(L)' 'MKFTSTRYPALTVHDLGVTFVDGEAEVTDKATADALRKLPSEVGVRAAGGRPPKDGPDS' A
#
# COMPACT_ATOMS: atom_id res chain seq x y z
N MET A 1 9.82 0.23 -2.81
CA MET A 1 8.91 0.44 -1.65
C MET A 1 7.93 -0.72 -1.64
N LYS A 2 7.73 -1.37 -0.50
CA LYS A 2 6.82 -2.52 -0.40
C LYS A 2 5.44 -2.03 0.02
N PHE A 3 4.39 -2.63 -0.54
CA PHE A 3 3.02 -2.41 -0.11
C PHE A 3 2.43 -3.74 0.32
N THR A 4 1.61 -3.73 1.36
CA THR A 4 0.85 -4.87 1.82
C THR A 4 -0.65 -4.62 1.69
N SER A 5 -1.39 -5.64 1.35
CA SER A 5 -2.85 -5.63 1.26
C SER A 5 -3.40 -6.76 2.11
N THR A 6 -3.93 -6.43 3.29
CA THR A 6 -4.48 -7.42 4.23
C THR A 6 -5.86 -7.92 3.81
N ARG A 7 -6.56 -7.17 2.96
CA ARG A 7 -7.93 -7.49 2.54
C ARG A 7 -7.96 -8.32 1.26
N TYR A 8 -7.04 -8.06 0.35
CA TYR A 8 -6.97 -8.68 -0.97
C TYR A 8 -5.55 -9.17 -1.24
N PRO A 9 -5.22 -10.45 -0.92
CA PRO A 9 -3.87 -10.97 -1.05
C PRO A 9 -3.39 -11.12 -2.51
N ALA A 10 -4.31 -11.17 -3.47
CA ALA A 10 -4.03 -11.25 -4.90
C ALA A 10 -4.60 -10.04 -5.68
N LEU A 11 -4.55 -8.85 -5.08
CA LEU A 11 -5.05 -7.62 -5.73
C LEU A 11 -4.19 -7.24 -6.93
N THR A 12 -4.82 -6.96 -8.06
CA THR A 12 -4.13 -6.40 -9.24
C THR A 12 -4.67 -5.01 -9.53
N VAL A 13 -3.78 -4.01 -9.50
CA VAL A 13 -4.08 -2.62 -9.87
C VAL A 13 -3.62 -2.42 -11.30
N HIS A 14 -4.52 -2.68 -12.26
CA HIS A 14 -4.22 -2.60 -13.69
C HIS A 14 -3.76 -1.20 -14.13
N ASP A 15 -4.34 -0.16 -13.55
CA ASP A 15 -3.98 1.24 -13.82
C ASP A 15 -2.52 1.56 -13.51
N LEU A 16 -1.98 0.93 -12.47
CA LEU A 16 -0.61 1.13 -11.99
C LEU A 16 0.35 -0.01 -12.38
N GLY A 17 -0.16 -1.08 -13.00
CA GLY A 17 0.59 -2.30 -13.30
C GLY A 17 1.12 -3.03 -12.05
N VAL A 18 0.46 -2.87 -10.90
CA VAL A 18 0.90 -3.48 -9.63
C VAL A 18 0.10 -4.72 -9.33
N THR A 19 0.78 -5.82 -9.04
CA THR A 19 0.15 -7.06 -8.57
C THR A 19 0.63 -7.36 -7.16
N PHE A 20 -0.31 -7.54 -6.25
CA PHE A 20 -0.07 -8.06 -4.92
C PHE A 20 -0.04 -9.60 -5.01
N VAL A 21 0.97 -10.19 -4.39
CA VAL A 21 1.17 -11.63 -4.28
C VAL A 21 1.30 -11.94 -2.80
N ASP A 22 0.47 -12.83 -2.28
CA ASP A 22 0.39 -13.14 -0.85
C ASP A 22 0.09 -11.92 0.05
N GLY A 23 -0.59 -10.92 -0.53
CA GLY A 23 -0.86 -9.65 0.13
C GLY A 23 0.33 -8.71 0.14
N GLU A 24 1.33 -8.93 -0.71
CA GLU A 24 2.51 -8.09 -0.80
C GLU A 24 2.78 -7.67 -2.25
N ALA A 25 3.03 -6.39 -2.48
CA ALA A 25 3.43 -5.87 -3.78
C ALA A 25 4.75 -5.10 -3.64
N GLU A 26 5.68 -5.38 -4.54
CA GLU A 26 6.89 -4.59 -4.67
C GLU A 26 6.70 -3.49 -5.70
N VAL A 27 6.92 -2.25 -5.28
CA VAL A 27 6.74 -1.06 -6.11
C VAL A 27 8.07 -0.35 -6.24
N THR A 28 8.61 -0.30 -7.44
CA THR A 28 9.85 0.41 -7.76
C THR A 28 9.61 1.88 -8.11
N ASP A 29 8.42 2.21 -8.64
CA ASP A 29 8.09 3.55 -9.09
C ASP A 29 7.49 4.43 -7.99
N LYS A 30 7.99 5.66 -7.88
CA LYS A 30 7.55 6.61 -6.85
C LYS A 30 6.13 7.13 -7.12
N ALA A 31 5.74 7.33 -8.39
CA ALA A 31 4.40 7.79 -8.73
C ALA A 31 3.36 6.73 -8.38
N THR A 32 3.66 5.47 -8.68
CA THR A 32 2.84 4.32 -8.28
C THR A 32 2.72 4.21 -6.76
N ALA A 33 3.82 4.39 -6.03
CA ALA A 33 3.78 4.37 -4.57
C ALA A 33 2.90 5.48 -3.99
N ASP A 34 2.91 6.68 -4.57
CA ASP A 34 2.07 7.80 -4.14
C ASP A 34 0.59 7.55 -4.43
N ALA A 35 0.28 6.98 -5.59
CA ALA A 35 -1.08 6.57 -5.96
C ALA A 35 -1.63 5.48 -5.02
N LEU A 36 -0.84 4.45 -4.71
CA LEU A 36 -1.23 3.40 -3.77
C LEU A 36 -1.46 3.94 -2.35
N ARG A 37 -0.72 4.98 -1.93
CA ARG A 37 -0.95 5.67 -0.65
C ARG A 37 -2.23 6.51 -0.62
N LYS A 38 -2.71 6.95 -1.77
CA LYS A 38 -3.97 7.69 -1.93
C LYS A 38 -5.18 6.78 -2.06
N LEU A 39 -4.98 5.46 -2.20
CA LEU A 39 -6.09 4.51 -2.26
C LEU A 39 -6.89 4.56 -0.94
N PRO A 40 -8.23 4.38 -1.03
CA PRO A 40 -9.05 4.33 0.15
C PRO A 40 -8.67 3.14 1.03
N SER A 41 -8.78 3.34 2.35
CA SER A 41 -8.51 2.31 3.37
C SER A 41 -9.40 1.07 3.22
N GLU A 42 -10.52 1.19 2.52
CA GLU A 42 -11.41 0.08 2.15
C GLU A 42 -10.73 -0.97 1.26
N VAL A 43 -9.74 -0.58 0.45
CA VAL A 43 -8.96 -1.52 -0.37
C VAL A 43 -7.92 -2.27 0.49
N GLY A 44 -7.57 -1.74 1.67
CA GLY A 44 -6.66 -2.37 2.61
C GLY A 44 -5.18 -2.31 2.21
N VAL A 45 -4.83 -1.52 1.19
CA VAL A 45 -3.45 -1.32 0.74
C VAL A 45 -2.71 -0.37 1.68
N ARG A 46 -1.53 -0.77 2.16
CA ARG A 46 -0.66 0.00 3.05
C ARG A 46 0.79 -0.11 2.64
N ALA A 47 1.60 0.92 2.87
CA ALA A 47 3.03 0.85 2.60
C ALA A 47 3.75 0.03 3.70
N ALA A 48 4.24 -1.16 3.36
CA ALA A 48 5.12 -1.95 4.21
C ALA A 48 6.50 -1.28 4.28
N GLY A 49 6.78 -0.63 5.41
CA GLY A 49 8.02 0.12 5.64
C GLY A 49 7.85 1.62 5.82
N GLY A 50 6.62 2.14 5.77
CA GLY A 50 6.34 3.44 6.37
C GLY A 50 6.39 3.29 7.89
N ARG A 51 7.32 3.98 8.55
CA ARG A 51 7.29 4.23 10.00
C ARG A 51 5.82 4.44 10.40
N PRO A 52 5.30 3.74 11.44
CA PRO A 52 3.88 3.80 11.77
C PRO A 52 3.43 5.27 11.83
N PRO A 53 2.26 5.63 11.26
CA PRO A 53 1.70 6.93 11.55
C PRO A 53 1.61 7.01 13.08
N LYS A 54 2.30 7.99 13.64
CA LYS A 54 2.24 8.32 15.05
C LYS A 54 0.86 8.93 15.27
N ASP A 55 -0.15 8.09 15.40
CA ASP A 55 -1.44 8.40 16.03
C ASP A 55 -1.13 8.38 17.54
N GLY A 56 -0.65 9.46 18.18
CA GLY A 56 -1.36 10.66 18.68
C GLY A 56 -1.50 10.54 20.23
N PRO A 57 -1.67 11.58 21.07
CA PRO A 57 -1.44 13.02 20.95
C PRO A 57 -0.33 13.54 21.94
N ASP A 58 -0.10 14.84 21.93
CA ASP A 58 0.52 15.63 23.00
C ASP A 58 -0.12 15.29 24.37
N SER A 59 0.67 14.98 25.39
CA SER A 59 0.29 14.97 26.82
C SER A 59 1.50 15.25 27.68
#